data_AF-A0A0S8CCV5-F1
#
_entry.id   AF-A0A0S8CCV5-F1
#
_cell.length_a   1.000
_cell.length_b   1.000
_cell.length_c   1.000
_cell.angle_alpha   90.00
_cell.angle_beta   90.00
_cell.angle_gamma   90.00
#
_symmetry.space_group_name_H-M   'P 1'
#
loop_
_entity.id
_entity.type
_entity.pdbx_description
1 polymer ?
#
loop_
_entity_poly.entity_id
_entity_poly.type
_entity_poly.pdbx_seq_one_letter_code
_entity_poly.pdbx_strand_id
1 'polypeptide(L)'
;MRAQFCLFFALTGMAVVAAAGLIFLLTGSHASAQPIAGAHYSGSIAGAGDVEFDVSADGAEVQNLKFTQIPCGGGMHSEFTWPPLAPIEVANKQFDATLAPLATRVTGRFPTEGSADGTFVLDLGPCQSSKLTWTATGSVVPTPTPTPTPTPTPTPTPTP
;
A
#
# COMPACT_ATOMS: atom_id res chain seq x y z
N MET A 1 -50.94 -46.48 27.32
CA MET A 1 -50.62 -45.49 26.27
C MET A 1 -49.89 -44.30 26.95
N ARG A 2 -48.75 -44.44 27.64
CA ARG A 2 -47.39 -44.87 27.29
C ARG A 2 -46.71 -44.04 26.19
N ALA A 3 -46.09 -42.94 26.66
CA ALA A 3 -44.81 -42.40 26.19
C ALA A 3 -44.77 -41.69 24.83
N GLN A 4 -45.71 -40.77 24.59
CA GLN A 4 -45.69 -39.82 23.47
C GLN A 4 -44.93 -38.50 23.78
N PHE A 5 -43.98 -38.50 24.73
CA PHE A 5 -43.32 -37.26 25.18
C PHE A 5 -41.83 -37.37 25.52
N CYS A 6 -41.12 -38.36 24.98
CA CYS A 6 -39.65 -38.48 25.17
C CYS A 6 -38.84 -38.61 23.86
N LEU A 7 -39.45 -38.43 22.68
CA LEU A 7 -38.75 -38.61 21.40
C LEU A 7 -38.48 -37.31 20.62
N PHE A 8 -38.56 -36.14 21.27
CA PHE A 8 -38.26 -34.84 20.65
C PHE A 8 -37.08 -34.07 21.29
N PHE A 9 -36.40 -34.66 22.28
CA PHE A 9 -35.36 -33.94 23.05
C PHE A 9 -33.94 -34.56 23.00
N ALA A 10 -33.64 -35.44 22.05
CA ALA A 10 -32.36 -36.16 22.03
C ALA A 10 -31.61 -36.15 20.68
N LEU A 11 -31.90 -35.20 19.77
CA LEU A 11 -31.22 -35.14 18.46
C LEU A 11 -30.84 -33.72 17.98
N THR A 12 -30.95 -32.71 18.85
CA THR A 12 -30.52 -31.31 18.58
C THR A 12 -29.19 -30.94 19.27
N GLY A 13 -28.43 -31.94 19.72
CA GLY A 13 -27.28 -31.75 20.61
C GLY A 13 -25.93 -32.28 20.13
N MET A 14 -25.72 -32.56 18.84
CA MET A 14 -24.40 -32.85 18.30
C MET A 14 -24.22 -32.29 16.89
N ALA A 15 -23.12 -31.57 16.68
CA ALA A 15 -22.60 -31.01 15.43
C ALA A 15 -22.96 -29.55 15.08
N VAL A 16 -23.05 -28.66 16.08
CA VAL A 16 -22.71 -27.22 15.88
C VAL A 16 -21.19 -27.00 15.74
N VAL A 17 -20.38 -28.07 15.76
CA VAL A 17 -18.93 -28.01 15.51
C VAL A 17 -18.58 -28.68 14.18
N ALA A 18 -19.29 -28.32 13.12
CA ALA A 18 -18.98 -28.73 11.75
C ALA A 18 -18.82 -27.53 10.79
N ALA A 19 -18.78 -26.29 11.32
CA ALA A 19 -18.68 -25.06 10.52
C ALA A 19 -17.56 -24.09 10.97
N ALA A 20 -16.67 -24.49 11.89
CA ALA A 20 -15.59 -23.63 12.38
C ALA A 20 -14.18 -24.26 12.30
N GLY A 21 -14.05 -25.44 11.69
CA GLY A 21 -12.78 -26.19 11.58
C GLY A 21 -12.18 -26.22 10.18
N LEU A 22 -12.79 -25.56 9.20
CA LEU A 22 -12.37 -25.55 7.79
C LEU A 22 -11.98 -24.13 7.33
N ILE A 23 -11.31 -23.36 8.18
CA ILE A 23 -10.86 -21.99 7.87
C ILE A 23 -9.35 -21.79 8.14
N PHE A 24 -8.59 -22.83 8.50
CA PHE A 24 -7.22 -22.65 9.01
C PHE A 24 -6.11 -23.50 8.36
N LEU A 25 -6.25 -23.95 7.11
CA LEU A 25 -5.20 -24.76 6.46
C LEU A 25 -4.85 -24.35 5.01
N LEU A 26 -4.97 -23.06 4.66
CA LEU A 26 -4.33 -22.52 3.45
C LEU A 26 -3.73 -21.11 3.67
N THR A 27 -3.29 -20.77 4.88
CA THR A 27 -2.28 -19.71 5.02
C THR A 27 -0.93 -20.31 4.67
N GLY A 28 -0.69 -20.51 3.37
CA GLY A 28 0.66 -20.75 2.87
C GLY A 28 1.53 -19.65 3.44
N SER A 29 2.45 -20.02 4.32
CA SER A 29 3.53 -19.17 4.80
C SER A 29 4.47 -18.93 3.62
N HIS A 30 4.01 -18.16 2.64
CA HIS A 30 4.89 -17.51 1.71
C HIS A 30 5.34 -16.26 2.47
N ALA A 31 6.55 -16.29 3.01
CA ALA A 31 7.29 -15.08 3.32
C ALA A 31 7.51 -14.33 1.99
N SER A 32 6.44 -13.72 1.51
CA SER A 32 6.38 -12.95 0.30
C SER A 32 6.31 -11.51 0.79
N ALA A 33 7.33 -10.72 0.47
CA ALA A 33 7.47 -9.37 0.99
C ALA A 33 6.28 -8.47 0.62
N GLN A 34 5.77 -7.71 1.58
CA GLN A 34 4.70 -6.73 1.41
C GLN A 34 5.30 -5.34 1.14
N PRO A 35 4.56 -4.39 0.52
CA PRO A 35 4.97 -2.99 0.58
C PRO A 35 5.08 -2.55 2.04
N ILE A 36 6.05 -1.69 2.34
CA ILE A 36 6.12 -1.03 3.64
C ILE A 36 4.93 -0.07 3.76
N ALA A 37 4.00 -0.36 4.66
CA ALA A 37 2.83 0.45 4.90
C ALA A 37 3.20 1.82 5.47
N GLY A 38 2.56 2.89 4.97
CA GLY A 38 2.86 4.28 5.35
C GLY A 38 4.22 4.80 4.87
N ALA A 39 4.93 4.06 4.02
CA ALA A 39 6.23 4.49 3.53
C ALA A 39 6.11 5.37 2.29
N HIS A 40 7.09 6.25 2.17
CA HIS A 40 7.32 7.07 0.99
C HIS A 40 8.32 6.35 0.07
N TYR A 41 7.97 6.20 -1.21
CA TYR A 41 8.81 5.58 -2.23
C TYR A 41 9.31 6.63 -3.21
N SER A 42 10.61 6.63 -3.46
CA SER A 42 11.23 7.47 -4.47
C SER A 42 12.29 6.72 -5.26
N GLY A 43 12.49 7.13 -6.51
CA GLY A 43 13.54 6.58 -7.36
C GLY A 43 13.52 7.15 -8.77
N SER A 44 13.99 6.37 -9.74
CA SER A 44 14.32 6.87 -11.08
C SER A 44 13.62 6.10 -12.18
N ILE A 45 13.39 6.80 -13.28
CA ILE A 45 12.86 6.29 -14.54
C ILE A 45 14.05 6.10 -15.51
N ALA A 46 14.18 4.91 -16.08
CA ALA A 46 15.28 4.59 -16.98
C ALA A 46 15.28 5.51 -18.21
N GLY A 47 16.36 6.31 -18.34
CA GLY A 47 16.52 7.27 -19.44
C GLY A 47 15.67 8.55 -19.34
N ALA A 48 15.10 8.83 -18.17
CA ALA A 48 14.22 9.98 -17.92
C ALA A 48 14.49 10.55 -16.50
N GLY A 49 13.48 11.16 -15.87
CA GLY A 49 13.57 11.71 -14.51
C GLY A 49 13.20 10.72 -13.41
N ASP A 50 12.38 11.19 -12.47
CA ASP A 50 12.16 10.53 -11.19
C ASP A 50 10.72 10.03 -11.04
N VAL A 51 10.53 9.07 -10.14
CA VAL A 51 9.23 8.58 -9.69
C VAL A 51 9.13 8.73 -8.17
N GLU A 52 7.96 9.13 -7.71
CA GLU A 52 7.64 9.35 -6.30
C GLU A 52 6.21 8.91 -6.02
N PHE A 53 5.96 8.21 -4.92
CA PHE A 53 4.62 7.85 -4.46
C PHE A 53 4.61 7.46 -2.99
N ASP A 54 3.43 7.49 -2.38
CA ASP A 54 3.22 7.05 -1.01
C ASP A 54 2.42 5.75 -0.98
N VAL A 55 2.71 4.89 0.00
CA VAL A 55 1.86 3.73 0.31
C VAL A 55 0.99 4.08 1.52
N SER A 56 -0.31 3.77 1.46
CA SER A 56 -1.26 3.98 2.56
C SER A 56 -0.81 3.31 3.86
N ALA A 57 -1.33 3.80 4.99
CA ALA A 57 -0.96 3.32 6.32
C ALA A 57 -1.28 1.83 6.57
N ASP A 58 -2.23 1.26 5.80
CA ASP A 58 -2.57 -0.16 5.80
C ASP A 58 -1.87 -0.97 4.70
N GLY A 59 -1.10 -0.32 3.83
CA GLY A 59 -0.38 -0.96 2.72
C GLY A 59 -1.27 -1.36 1.54
N ALA A 60 -2.54 -0.97 1.54
CA ALA A 60 -3.52 -1.38 0.54
C ALA A 60 -3.53 -0.50 -0.71
N GLU A 61 -3.00 0.72 -0.64
CA GLU A 61 -3.12 1.69 -1.72
C GLU A 61 -1.81 2.42 -2.02
N VAL A 62 -1.59 2.75 -3.29
CA VAL A 62 -0.60 3.72 -3.75
C VAL A 62 -1.28 5.07 -3.94
N GLN A 63 -0.69 6.10 -3.34
CA GLN A 63 -1.18 7.46 -3.32
C GLN A 63 -0.10 8.42 -3.83
N ASN A 64 -0.51 9.64 -4.17
CA ASN A 64 0.41 10.75 -4.48
C ASN A 64 1.44 10.43 -5.58
N LEU A 65 1.11 9.52 -6.50
CA LEU A 65 2.02 9.07 -7.55
C LEU A 65 2.38 10.21 -8.50
N LYS A 66 3.68 10.44 -8.66
CA LYS A 66 4.27 11.53 -9.41
C LYS A 66 5.47 11.04 -10.21
N PHE A 67 5.57 11.55 -11.43
CA PHE A 67 6.69 11.32 -12.33
C PHE A 67 7.24 12.66 -12.81
N THR A 68 8.56 12.80 -12.94
CA THR A 68 9.20 14.05 -13.40
C THR A 68 10.07 13.81 -14.63
N GLN A 69 10.30 14.89 -15.39
CA GLN A 69 11.20 14.93 -16.55
C GLN A 69 10.97 13.77 -17.55
N ILE A 70 9.71 13.59 -17.95
CA ILE A 70 9.29 12.50 -18.84
C ILE A 70 9.54 12.91 -20.30
N PRO A 71 10.37 12.17 -21.05
CA PRO A 71 10.51 12.39 -22.48
C PRO A 71 9.26 11.93 -23.23
N CYS A 72 8.76 12.76 -24.14
CA CYS A 72 7.63 12.44 -25.02
C CYS A 72 7.82 13.04 -26.42
N GLY A 73 6.95 12.66 -27.37
CA GLY A 73 7.05 13.09 -28.78
C GLY A 73 7.05 14.60 -29.02
N GLY A 74 6.56 15.40 -28.06
CA GLY A 74 6.58 16.88 -28.10
C GLY A 74 7.73 17.55 -27.33
N GLY A 75 8.65 16.78 -26.74
CA GLY A 75 9.73 17.29 -25.89
C GLY A 75 9.75 16.64 -24.50
N MET A 76 10.24 17.36 -23.50
CA MET A 76 10.26 16.89 -22.12
C MET A 76 9.08 17.46 -21.34
N HIS A 77 8.31 16.58 -20.70
CA HIS A 77 7.24 16.95 -19.78
C HIS A 77 7.80 17.04 -18.36
N SER A 78 7.71 18.22 -17.75
CA SER A 78 8.41 18.49 -16.49
C SER A 78 7.92 17.62 -15.33
N GLU A 79 6.62 17.39 -15.27
CA GLU A 79 5.97 16.67 -14.17
C GLU A 79 4.62 16.15 -14.62
N PHE A 80 4.35 14.88 -14.33
CA PHE A 80 3.04 14.27 -14.42
C PHE A 80 2.67 13.73 -13.04
N THR A 81 1.66 14.33 -12.44
CA THR A 81 1.08 13.84 -11.19
C THR A 81 -0.20 13.10 -11.53
N TRP A 82 -0.33 11.86 -11.05
CA TRP A 82 -1.54 11.07 -11.20
C TRP A 82 -2.69 11.86 -10.54
N PRO A 83 -3.71 12.31 -11.29
CA PRO A 83 -4.68 13.28 -10.79
C PRO A 83 -5.49 12.71 -9.61
N PRO A 84 -6.07 13.60 -8.77
CA PRO A 84 -6.48 13.32 -7.39
C PRO A 84 -7.77 12.47 -7.22
N LEU A 85 -8.03 11.48 -8.07
CA LEU A 85 -9.37 10.86 -8.14
C LEU A 85 -9.50 9.44 -7.59
N ALA A 86 -8.41 8.72 -7.33
CA ALA A 86 -8.47 7.54 -6.46
C ALA A 86 -7.06 7.10 -6.09
N PRO A 87 -6.83 6.67 -4.84
CA PRO A 87 -5.73 5.79 -4.54
C PRO A 87 -5.75 4.57 -5.48
N ILE A 88 -4.56 4.08 -5.87
CA ILE A 88 -4.43 2.90 -6.70
C ILE A 88 -4.35 1.68 -5.80
N GLU A 89 -5.33 0.80 -5.90
CA GLU A 89 -5.37 -0.46 -5.16
C GLU A 89 -4.13 -1.32 -5.40
N VAL A 90 -3.57 -1.83 -4.32
CA VAL A 90 -2.47 -2.79 -4.30
C VAL A 90 -3.06 -4.19 -4.12
N ALA A 91 -3.11 -4.95 -5.21
CA ALA A 91 -3.55 -6.33 -5.21
C ALA A 91 -2.37 -7.26 -5.52
N ASN A 92 -2.20 -8.31 -4.74
CA ASN A 92 -1.12 -9.30 -4.94
C ASN A 92 0.29 -8.67 -5.02
N LYS A 93 0.55 -7.61 -4.24
CA LYS A 93 1.80 -6.81 -4.25
C LYS A 93 2.09 -6.12 -5.58
N GLN A 94 1.05 -5.85 -6.34
CA GLN A 94 1.12 -5.14 -7.60
C GLN A 94 0.03 -4.08 -7.63
N PHE A 95 0.25 -3.07 -8.45
CA PHE A 95 -0.76 -2.08 -8.76
C PHE A 95 -0.76 -1.83 -10.25
N ASP A 96 -1.93 -1.55 -10.79
CA ASP A 96 -2.16 -1.31 -12.20
C ASP A 96 -3.30 -0.31 -12.33
N ALA A 97 -3.02 0.83 -12.94
CA ALA A 97 -4.00 1.88 -13.13
C ALA A 97 -3.89 2.48 -14.51
N THR A 98 -5.05 2.84 -15.07
CA THR A 98 -5.18 3.56 -16.33
C THR A 98 -6.03 4.80 -16.11
N LEU A 99 -5.55 5.97 -16.54
CA LEU A 99 -6.22 7.26 -16.29
C LEU A 99 -7.18 7.66 -17.39
N ALA A 100 -8.44 7.24 -17.34
CA ALA A 100 -9.43 7.77 -18.27
C ALA A 100 -9.59 9.32 -18.14
N PRO A 101 -9.75 10.06 -19.25
CA PRO A 101 -9.85 9.60 -20.65
C PRO A 101 -8.50 9.41 -21.36
N LEU A 102 -7.39 9.62 -20.67
CA LEU A 102 -6.03 9.49 -21.19
C LEU A 102 -5.65 8.00 -21.25
N ALA A 103 -4.97 7.54 -22.29
CA ALA A 103 -4.51 6.14 -22.33
C ALA A 103 -3.25 5.90 -21.47
N THR A 104 -2.99 6.79 -20.50
CA THR A 104 -1.86 6.71 -19.59
C THR A 104 -2.04 5.55 -18.64
N ARG A 105 -1.09 4.61 -18.66
CA ARG A 105 -1.09 3.42 -17.80
C ARG A 105 0.16 3.37 -16.95
N VAL A 106 -0.02 3.11 -15.67
CA VAL A 106 1.05 2.78 -14.73
C VAL A 106 0.85 1.38 -14.21
N THR A 107 1.95 0.67 -14.09
CA THR A 107 2.02 -0.63 -13.44
C THR A 107 3.20 -0.61 -12.49
N GLY A 108 3.07 -1.27 -11.34
CA GLY A 108 4.17 -1.45 -10.41
C GLY A 108 4.01 -2.71 -9.60
N ARG A 109 5.11 -3.17 -9.01
CA ARG A 109 5.16 -4.30 -8.10
C ARG A 109 6.14 -4.06 -6.98
N PHE A 110 5.95 -4.76 -5.87
CA PHE A 110 6.86 -4.77 -4.72
C PHE A 110 7.61 -6.12 -4.67
N PRO A 111 8.78 -6.24 -5.33
CA PRO A 111 9.51 -7.52 -5.41
C PRO A 111 10.11 -7.94 -4.05
N THR A 112 10.57 -6.96 -3.27
CA THR A 112 11.07 -7.14 -1.91
C THR A 112 10.55 -6.01 -1.03
N GLU A 113 10.64 -6.17 0.29
CA GLU A 113 10.21 -5.14 1.23
C GLU A 113 11.04 -3.87 1.00
N GLY A 114 10.37 -2.73 0.88
CA GLY A 114 11.00 -1.44 0.62
C GLY A 114 11.55 -1.27 -0.80
N SER A 115 11.25 -2.17 -1.73
CA SER A 115 11.57 -1.98 -3.16
C SER A 115 10.31 -1.99 -3.99
N ALA A 116 10.27 -1.17 -5.03
CA ALA A 116 9.24 -1.21 -6.05
C ALA A 116 9.86 -1.04 -7.44
N ASP A 117 9.27 -1.68 -8.44
CA ASP A 117 9.63 -1.45 -9.83
C ASP A 117 8.42 -1.63 -10.74
N GLY A 118 8.45 -0.99 -11.91
CA GLY A 118 7.28 -0.97 -12.76
C GLY A 118 7.48 -0.30 -14.10
N THR A 119 6.35 -0.05 -14.76
CA THR A 119 6.33 0.54 -16.10
C THR A 119 5.26 1.61 -16.22
N PHE A 120 5.55 2.60 -17.04
CA PHE A 120 4.68 3.75 -17.26
C PHE A 120 4.65 4.11 -18.75
N VAL A 121 3.47 4.43 -19.26
CA VAL A 121 3.24 4.96 -20.60
C VAL A 121 2.39 6.21 -20.44
N LEU A 122 2.89 7.34 -20.93
CA LEU A 122 2.19 8.61 -20.97
C LEU A 122 1.51 8.80 -22.33
N ASP A 123 0.20 9.00 -22.32
CA ASP A 123 -0.57 9.42 -23.48
C ASP A 123 -1.40 10.66 -23.08
N LEU A 124 -0.88 11.85 -23.39
CA LEU A 124 -1.59 13.11 -23.19
C LEU A 124 -2.12 13.71 -24.50
N GLY A 125 -2.22 12.95 -25.59
CA GLY A 125 -2.46 13.49 -26.94
C GLY A 125 -1.15 13.90 -27.63
N PRO A 126 -0.73 15.18 -27.65
CA PRO A 126 0.53 15.58 -28.28
C PRO A 126 1.80 15.10 -27.56
N CYS A 127 1.69 14.67 -26.30
CA CYS A 127 2.80 14.15 -25.51
C CYS A 127 2.61 12.64 -25.28
N GLN A 128 3.17 11.85 -26.19
CA GLN A 128 3.23 10.38 -26.13
C GLN A 128 4.62 9.94 -25.69
N SER A 129 4.74 9.17 -24.61
CA SER A 129 5.99 8.50 -24.26
C SER A 129 6.02 7.07 -24.81
N SER A 130 7.21 6.54 -25.07
CA SER A 130 7.38 5.09 -25.12
C SER A 130 7.14 4.47 -23.73
N LYS A 131 7.08 3.14 -23.67
CA LYS A 131 7.08 2.43 -22.39
C LYS A 131 8.39 2.72 -21.64
N LEU A 132 8.26 3.37 -20.50
CA LEU A 132 9.35 3.66 -19.58
C LEU A 132 9.34 2.65 -18.44
N THR A 133 10.52 2.32 -17.94
CA THR A 133 10.70 1.46 -16.77
C THR A 133 11.19 2.30 -15.61
N TRP A 134 10.76 1.99 -14.40
CA TRP A 134 11.14 2.74 -13.20
C TRP A 134 11.42 1.80 -12.04
N THR A 135 12.22 2.29 -11.09
CA THR A 135 12.53 1.62 -9.82
C THR A 135 12.44 2.64 -8.69
N ALA A 136 11.95 2.23 -7.52
CA ALA A 136 11.85 3.05 -6.33
C ALA A 136 12.20 2.27 -5.06
N THR A 137 12.63 3.00 -4.03
CA THR A 137 12.91 2.47 -2.69
C THR A 137 12.02 3.16 -1.66
N GLY A 138 11.43 2.37 -0.78
CA GLY A 138 10.56 2.82 0.29
C GLY A 138 11.34 3.16 1.54
N SER A 139 11.06 4.31 2.14
CA SER A 139 11.56 4.69 3.45
C SER A 139 10.39 5.12 4.34
N VAL A 140 10.38 4.62 5.58
CA VAL A 140 9.52 5.20 6.62
C VAL A 140 10.18 6.48 7.11
N VAL A 141 9.41 7.58 7.17
CA VAL A 141 9.87 8.77 7.90
C VAL A 141 9.84 8.40 9.39
N PRO A 142 10.96 8.51 10.13
CA PRO A 142 10.95 8.18 11.56
C PRO A 142 10.03 9.17 12.29
N THR A 143 9.07 8.65 13.05
CA THR A 143 8.28 9.47 13.98
C THR A 143 9.24 10.09 15.00
N PRO A 144 9.24 11.42 15.20
CA PRO A 144 10.09 12.03 16.21
C PRO A 144 9.76 11.44 17.58
N THR A 145 10.78 10.99 18.31
CA THR A 145 10.61 10.54 19.69
C THR A 145 10.14 11.75 20.52
N PRO A 146 9.06 11.64 21.32
CA PRO A 146 8.64 12.76 22.16
C PRO A 146 9.80 13.13 23.09
N THR A 147 10.17 14.42 23.10
CA THR A 147 11.17 14.94 24.02
C THR A 147 10.69 14.73 25.46
N PRO A 148 11.48 14.13 26.37
CA PRO A 148 11.07 13.97 27.75
C PRO A 148 10.76 15.35 28.37
N THR A 149 9.60 15.47 29.02
CA THR A 149 9.23 16.68 29.76
C THR A 149 10.25 16.92 30.88
N PRO A 150 10.82 18.14 31.03
CA PRO A 150 11.75 18.43 32.11
C PRO A 150 11.09 18.15 33.47
N THR A 151 11.80 17.42 34.34
CA THR A 151 11.37 17.18 35.73
C THR A 151 11.37 18.51 36.50
N PRO A 152 10.32 18.85 37.26
CA PRO A 152 10.32 20.09 38.05
C PRO A 152 11.47 20.09 39.06
N THR A 153 12.23 21.18 39.11
CA THR A 153 13.29 21.40 40.11
C THR A 153 12.67 21.54 41.51
N PRO A 154 13.18 20.85 42.54
CA PRO A 154 12.70 21.03 43.91
C PRO A 154 12.96 22.46 44.39
N THR A 155 11.94 23.10 44.97
CA THR A 155 12.05 24.43 45.59
C THR A 155 12.93 24.35 46.85
N PRO A 156 13.91 25.24 47.05
CA PRO A 156 14.71 25.26 48.27
C PRO A 156 13.83 25.56 49.49
N THR A 157 13.98 24.77 50.56
CA THR A 157 13.31 25.02 51.84
C THR A 157 13.97 26.22 52.54
N PRO A 158 13.21 27.21 53.02
CA PRO A 158 13.77 28.33 53.80
C PRO A 158 14.41 27.81 55.09
N THR A 159 15.62 28.28 55.40
CA THR A 159 16.31 27.99 56.67
C THR A 159 15.83 29.00 57.73
N PRO A 160 15.52 28.57 58.97
CA PRO A 160 15.03 29.43 60.05
C PRO A 160 16.09 30.39 60.60
#